data_AF-A0A0Q5UI87-F1
#
_entry.id   AF-A0A0Q5UI87-F1
#
_cell.length_a   1.000
_cell.length_b   1.000
_cell.length_c   1.000
_cell.angle_alpha   90.00
_cell.angle_beta   90.00
_cell.angle_gamma   90.00
#
_symmetry.space_group_name_H-M   'P 1'
#
loop_
_entity.id
_entity.type
_entity.pdbx_description
1 polymer ?
#
loop_
_entity_poly.entity_id
_entity_poly.type
_entity_poly.pdbx_seq_one_letter_code
_entity_poly.pdbx_strand_id
1 'polypeptide(L)'
;MTQTLEDLEIPKEKVYKNKMIWTGTFLGGPLVTGYMMAENFKAFNEPEKAKKTWIYTIIVTSVILGIIFLLPDAPSRIFPIAYSAIAYILVQFFQEKNVENHILALEENYLTGGGQ
;
A
#
# COMPACT_ATOMS: atom_id res chain seq x y z
N MET A 1 -1.44 15.37 19.90
CA MET A 1 -0.29 14.59 20.40
C MET A 1 0.78 14.69 19.34
N THR A 2 1.83 15.45 19.61
CA THR A 2 2.95 15.66 18.69
C THR A 2 3.93 14.52 18.94
N GLN A 3 3.99 13.54 18.04
CA GLN A 3 5.05 12.53 18.09
C GLN A 3 6.38 13.22 17.75
N THR A 4 7.35 13.10 18.65
CA THR A 4 8.72 13.58 18.48
C THR A 4 9.47 12.65 17.52
N LEU A 5 10.29 13.22 16.63
CA LEU A 5 10.95 12.47 15.55
C LEU A 5 11.88 11.36 16.06
N GLU A 6 12.40 11.50 17.29
CA GLU A 6 13.23 10.50 17.98
C GLU A 6 12.51 9.16 18.26
N ASP A 7 11.16 9.14 18.28
CA ASP A 7 10.36 7.92 18.52
C ASP A 7 9.99 7.15 17.23
N LEU A 8 10.41 7.66 16.05
CA LEU A 8 10.11 7.00 14.78
C LEU A 8 11.09 5.83 14.54
N GLU A 9 10.67 4.63 14.92
CA GLU A 9 11.40 3.41 14.56
C GLU A 9 11.53 3.32 13.03
N ILE A 10 12.76 3.22 12.53
CA ILE A 10 13.02 2.99 11.11
C ILE A 10 12.69 1.53 10.82
N PRO A 11 11.65 1.23 10.03
CA PRO A 11 11.39 -0.10 9.50
C PRO A 11 12.64 -0.66 8.83
N LYS A 12 13.05 -1.86 9.26
CA LYS A 12 14.12 -2.62 8.59
C LYS A 12 13.66 -3.21 7.26
N GLU A 13 12.34 -3.35 7.09
CA GLU A 13 11.70 -3.93 5.92
C GLU A 13 11.38 -2.86 4.86
N LYS A 14 11.24 -3.30 3.61
CA LYS A 14 10.98 -2.41 2.49
C LYS A 14 9.57 -1.82 2.58
N VAL A 15 9.49 -0.49 2.52
CA VAL A 15 8.21 0.25 2.44
C VAL A 15 7.93 0.70 1.00
N TYR A 16 6.76 0.35 0.49
CA TYR A 16 6.26 0.74 -0.83
C TYR A 16 5.58 2.11 -0.76
N LYS A 17 6.06 3.04 -1.59
CA LYS A 17 5.46 4.38 -1.75
C LYS A 17 4.21 4.34 -2.63
N ASN A 18 3.29 5.30 -2.49
CA ASN A 18 2.04 5.38 -3.27
C ASN A 18 2.24 5.22 -4.78
N LYS A 19 3.29 5.85 -5.35
CA LYS A 19 3.61 5.71 -6.78
C LYS A 19 3.94 4.28 -7.18
N MET A 20 4.68 3.54 -6.34
CA MET A 20 5.01 2.13 -6.58
C MET A 20 3.77 1.25 -6.49
N ILE A 21 2.89 1.53 -5.52
CA ILE A 21 1.64 0.78 -5.38
C ILE A 21 0.74 1.04 -6.59
N TRP A 22 0.62 2.29 -7.04
CA TRP A 22 -0.20 2.63 -8.20
C TRP A 22 0.30 1.96 -9.49
N THR A 23 1.60 2.07 -9.80
CA THR A 23 2.18 1.43 -11.00
C THR A 23 2.14 -0.08 -10.92
N GLY A 24 2.44 -0.66 -9.75
CA GLY A 24 2.36 -2.11 -9.52
C GLY A 24 0.93 -2.64 -9.67
N THR A 25 -0.05 -1.93 -9.13
CA THR A 25 -1.48 -2.27 -9.26
C THR A 25 -1.94 -2.20 -10.71
N PHE A 26 -1.55 -1.14 -11.44
CA PHE A 26 -1.94 -1.00 -12.85
C PHE A 26 -1.45 -2.19 -13.70
N LEU A 27 -0.23 -2.66 -13.45
CA LEU A 27 0.40 -3.75 -14.22
C LEU A 27 -0.02 -5.16 -13.76
N GLY A 28 -0.20 -5.36 -12.45
CA GLY A 28 -0.43 -6.70 -11.87
C GLY A 28 -1.79 -6.89 -11.20
N GLY A 29 -2.64 -5.88 -11.22
CA GLY A 29 -4.00 -5.93 -10.68
C GLY A 29 -4.09 -5.78 -9.15
N PRO A 30 -5.30 -5.97 -8.60
CA PRO A 30 -5.60 -5.71 -7.18
C PRO A 30 -4.85 -6.61 -6.18
N LEU A 31 -4.42 -7.81 -6.60
CA LEU A 31 -3.60 -8.68 -5.76
C LEU A 31 -2.23 -8.05 -5.44
N VAL A 32 -1.61 -7.37 -6.42
CA VAL A 32 -0.34 -6.66 -6.21
C VAL A 32 -0.52 -5.51 -5.22
N THR A 33 -1.64 -4.79 -5.28
CA THR A 33 -2.00 -3.78 -4.27
C THR A 33 -2.04 -4.38 -2.87
N GLY A 34 -2.74 -5.50 -2.71
CA GLY A 34 -2.90 -6.17 -1.42
C GLY A 34 -1.57 -6.62 -0.84
N TYR A 35 -0.70 -7.22 -1.67
CA TYR A 35 0.64 -7.59 -1.26
C TYR A 35 1.43 -6.37 -0.76
N MET A 36 1.54 -5.30 -1.56
CA MET A 36 2.33 -4.13 -1.18
C MET A 36 1.77 -3.42 0.07
N MET A 37 0.44 -3.30 0.20
CA MET A 37 -0.17 -2.75 1.42
C MET A 37 0.09 -3.64 2.63
N ALA A 38 0.00 -4.96 2.49
CA ALA A 38 0.26 -5.89 3.59
C ALA A 38 1.73 -5.84 4.04
N GLU A 39 2.68 -5.77 3.12
CA GLU A 39 4.11 -5.59 3.43
C GLU A 39 4.37 -4.26 4.14
N ASN A 40 3.73 -3.16 3.71
CA ASN A 40 3.80 -1.90 4.44
C ASN A 40 3.29 -2.04 5.88
N PHE A 41 2.14 -2.69 6.10
CA PHE A 41 1.64 -2.90 7.46
C PHE A 41 2.57 -3.77 8.32
N LYS A 42 3.24 -4.76 7.74
CA LYS A 42 4.27 -5.54 8.47
C LYS A 42 5.48 -4.67 8.83
N ALA A 43 5.96 -3.88 7.88
CA ALA A 43 7.07 -2.94 8.09
C ALA A 43 6.75 -1.91 9.19
N PHE A 44 5.48 -1.54 9.35
CA PHE A 44 5.01 -0.65 10.41
C PHE A 44 4.60 -1.37 11.71
N ASN A 45 4.96 -2.64 11.87
CA ASN A 45 4.64 -3.45 13.04
C ASN A 45 3.12 -3.60 13.32
N GLU A 46 2.31 -3.62 12.26
CA GLU A 46 0.85 -3.77 12.29
C GLU A 46 0.37 -5.09 11.63
N PRO A 47 0.80 -6.28 12.10
CA PRO A 47 0.55 -7.56 11.43
C PRO A 47 -0.94 -7.93 11.34
N GLU A 48 -1.77 -7.46 12.28
CA GLU A 48 -3.23 -7.66 12.20
C GLU A 48 -3.85 -6.94 11.01
N LYS A 49 -3.38 -5.72 10.72
CA LYS A 49 -3.83 -4.97 9.54
C LYS A 49 -3.37 -5.65 8.27
N ALA A 50 -2.14 -6.18 8.22
CA ALA A 50 -1.64 -6.96 7.09
C ALA A 50 -2.53 -8.19 6.79
N LYS A 51 -2.97 -8.92 7.83
CA LYS A 51 -3.88 -10.06 7.67
C LYS A 51 -5.25 -9.63 7.14
N LYS A 52 -5.81 -8.54 7.69
CA LYS A 52 -7.08 -7.98 7.21
C LYS A 52 -6.98 -7.51 5.76
N THR A 53 -5.86 -6.90 5.37
CA THR A 53 -5.60 -6.50 3.97
C THR A 53 -5.71 -7.68 3.03
N TRP A 54 -5.06 -8.82 3.34
CA TRP A 54 -5.19 -10.02 2.50
C TRP A 54 -6.63 -10.50 2.34
N ILE A 55 -7.40 -10.51 3.44
CA ILE A 55 -8.83 -10.90 3.40
C ILE A 55 -9.60 -9.96 2.46
N TYR A 56 -9.48 -8.64 2.66
CA TYR A 56 -10.17 -7.67 1.82
C TYR A 56 -9.72 -7.74 0.35
N THR A 57 -8.43 -7.90 0.09
CA THR A 57 -7.88 -8.03 -1.26
C THR A 57 -8.46 -9.24 -1.98
N ILE A 58 -8.53 -10.40 -1.32
CA ILE A 58 -9.10 -11.61 -1.92
C ILE A 58 -10.59 -11.41 -2.23
N ILE A 59 -11.35 -10.81 -1.31
CA ILE A 59 -12.78 -10.51 -1.51
C ILE A 59 -12.95 -9.55 -2.69
N VAL A 60 -12.25 -8.42 -2.70
CA VAL A 60 -12.33 -7.39 -3.76
C VAL A 60 -11.90 -7.96 -5.11
N THR A 61 -10.82 -8.74 -5.16
CA THR A 61 -10.36 -9.39 -6.39
C THR A 61 -11.41 -10.35 -6.91
N SER A 62 -11.99 -11.18 -6.03
CA SER A 62 -13.06 -12.12 -6.40
C SER A 62 -14.30 -11.39 -6.95
N VAL A 63 -14.69 -10.27 -6.33
CA VAL A 63 -15.80 -9.42 -6.80
C VAL A 63 -15.48 -8.81 -8.16
N ILE A 64 -14.30 -8.24 -8.36
CA ILE A 64 -13.88 -7.65 -9.64
C ILE A 64 -13.92 -8.71 -10.74
N LEU A 65 -13.36 -9.89 -10.49
CA LEU A 65 -13.40 -11.00 -11.44
C LEU A 65 -14.84 -11.42 -11.74
N GLY A 66 -15.69 -11.54 -10.72
CA GLY A 66 -17.12 -11.85 -10.89
C GLY A 66 -17.85 -10.82 -11.76
N ILE A 67 -17.60 -9.53 -11.55
CA ILE A 67 -18.19 -8.45 -12.37
C ILE A 67 -17.70 -8.54 -13.82
N ILE A 68 -16.40 -8.79 -14.03
CA ILE A 68 -15.83 -8.96 -15.38
C ILE A 68 -16.51 -10.12 -16.12
N PHE A 69 -16.76 -11.24 -15.43
CA PHE A 69 -17.49 -12.38 -16.01
C PHE A 69 -18.95 -12.06 -16.36
N LEU A 70 -19.61 -11.20 -15.58
CA LEU A 70 -21.01 -10.79 -15.82
C LEU A 70 -21.15 -9.72 -16.91
N LEU A 71 -20.11 -8.91 -17.15
CA LEU A 71 -20.11 -7.78 -18.09
C LEU A 71 -19.05 -7.97 -19.19
N PRO A 72 -19.18 -8.98 -20.07
CA PRO A 72 -18.16 -9.29 -21.08
C PRO A 72 -17.97 -8.16 -22.12
N ASP A 73 -18.98 -7.32 -22.34
CA ASP A 73 -18.92 -6.22 -23.32
C ASP A 73 -18.35 -4.91 -22.75
N ALA A 74 -18.02 -4.88 -21.46
CA ALA A 74 -17.47 -3.68 -20.84
C ALA A 74 -16.08 -3.34 -21.43
N PRO A 75 -15.78 -2.05 -21.68
CA PRO A 75 -14.46 -1.65 -22.17
C PRO A 75 -13.35 -2.11 -21.23
N SER A 76 -12.45 -2.95 -21.74
CA SER A 76 -11.38 -3.62 -20.96
C SER A 76 -10.46 -2.66 -20.19
N ARG A 77 -10.43 -1.38 -20.57
CA ARG A 77 -9.64 -0.33 -19.90
C ARG A 77 -10.29 0.25 -18.65
N ILE A 78 -11.62 0.12 -18.47
CA ILE A 78 -12.33 0.71 -17.32
C ILE A 78 -11.94 0.01 -16.02
N PHE A 79 -11.84 -1.33 -16.02
CA PHE A 79 -11.52 -2.07 -14.80
C PHE A 79 -10.14 -1.71 -14.25
N PRO A 80 -9.04 -1.69 -15.05
CA PRO A 80 -7.74 -1.22 -14.59
C PRO A 80 -7.72 0.17 -13.99
N ILE A 81 -8.38 1.12 -14.64
CA ILE A 81 -8.43 2.49 -14.15
C ILE A 81 -9.18 2.54 -12.81
N ALA A 82 -10.33 1.88 -12.72
CA ALA A 82 -11.16 1.89 -11.53
C ALA A 82 -10.46 1.25 -10.33
N TYR A 83 -9.93 0.03 -10.46
CA TYR A 83 -9.27 -0.63 -9.33
C TYR A 83 -7.97 0.08 -8.93
N SER A 84 -7.22 0.67 -9.87
CA SER A 84 -6.02 1.45 -9.55
C SER A 84 -6.35 2.74 -8.82
N ALA A 85 -7.44 3.43 -9.17
CA ALA A 85 -7.88 4.63 -8.47
C ALA A 85 -8.32 4.32 -7.04
N ILE A 86 -9.11 3.26 -6.84
CA ILE A 86 -9.53 2.81 -5.50
C ILE A 86 -8.32 2.43 -4.65
N ALA A 87 -7.39 1.64 -5.22
CA ALA A 87 -6.14 1.29 -4.56
C ALA A 87 -5.36 2.51 -4.08
N TYR A 88 -5.19 3.52 -4.94
CA TYR A 88 -4.50 4.76 -4.61
C TYR A 88 -5.15 5.50 -3.43
N ILE A 89 -6.48 5.64 -3.46
CA ILE A 89 -7.24 6.31 -2.39
C ILE A 89 -7.09 5.56 -1.06
N LEU A 90 -7.18 4.22 -1.07
CA LEU A 90 -7.04 3.41 0.14
C LEU A 90 -5.63 3.54 0.75
N VAL A 91 -4.59 3.52 -0.09
CA VAL A 91 -3.21 3.72 0.38
C VAL A 91 -3.04 5.10 1.00
N GLN A 92 -3.54 6.15 0.36
CA GLN A 92 -3.49 7.49 0.94
C GLN A 92 -4.16 7.53 2.31
N PHE A 93 -5.38 6.99 2.40
CA PHE A 93 -6.14 7.06 3.64
C PHE A 93 -5.51 6.24 4.78
N PHE A 94 -4.96 5.06 4.49
CA PHE A 94 -4.52 4.12 5.54
C PHE A 94 -3.01 4.13 5.82
N GLN A 95 -2.17 4.56 4.87
CA GLN A 95 -0.71 4.37 4.95
C GLN A 95 0.12 5.64 4.72
N GLU A 96 -0.46 6.74 4.23
CA GLU A 96 0.29 7.96 3.87
C GLU A 96 1.12 8.50 5.03
N LYS A 97 0.51 8.68 6.21
CA LYS A 97 1.22 9.17 7.40
C LYS A 97 2.39 8.29 7.82
N ASN A 98 2.22 6.97 7.79
CA ASN A 98 3.28 6.05 8.19
C ASN A 98 4.42 6.03 7.16
N VAL A 99 4.09 6.11 5.86
CA VAL A 99 5.08 6.22 4.78
C VAL A 99 5.83 7.54 4.85
N GLU A 100 5.17 8.66 5.14
CA GLU A 100 5.81 9.96 5.33
C GLU A 100 6.74 9.97 6.54
N ASN A 101 6.27 9.49 7.69
CA ASN A 101 7.08 9.36 8.90
C ASN A 101 8.33 8.51 8.64
N HIS A 102 8.19 7.40 7.90
CA HIS A 102 9.34 6.57 7.52
C HIS A 102 10.35 7.32 6.65
N ILE A 103 9.89 8.11 5.67
CA ILE A 103 10.78 8.90 4.81
C ILE A 103 11.53 9.94 5.64
N LEU A 104 10.86 10.62 6.57
CA LEU A 104 11.47 11.62 7.46
C LEU A 104 12.51 10.98 8.38
N ALA A 105 12.19 9.83 8.99
CA ALA A 105 13.13 9.11 9.85
C ALA A 105 14.39 8.63 9.09
N LEU A 106 14.23 8.24 7.82
CA LEU A 106 15.37 7.93 6.96
C LEU A 106 16.22 9.18 6.69
N GLU A 107 15.60 10.30 6.31
CA GLU A 107 16.30 11.56 6.02
C GLU A 107 17.11 12.05 7.23
N GLU A 108 16.53 12.02 8.42
CA GLU A 108 17.22 12.36 9.67
C GLU A 108 18.41 11.43 9.96
N ASN A 109 18.25 10.12 9.77
CA ASN A 109 19.34 9.16 9.93
C ASN A 109 20.49 9.41 8.95
N TYR A 110 20.20 9.75 7.70
CA TYR A 110 21.21 10.14 6.71
C TYR A 110 21.96 11.42 7.11
N LEU A 111 21.23 12.44 7.59
CA LEU A 111 21.82 13.73 7.98
C LEU A 111 22.65 13.64 9.26
N THR A 112 22.28 12.76 10.18
CA THR A 112 22.97 12.55 11.47
C THR A 112 24.12 11.56 11.39
N GLY A 113 24.41 11.00 10.21
CA GLY A 113 25.50 10.05 10.00
C GLY A 113 25.26 8.71 10.70
N GLY A 114 23.99 8.32 10.87
CA GLY A 114 23.53 7.11 11.55
C GLY A 114 23.88 5.82 10.83
N GLY A 115 25.17 5.56 10.66
CA GLY A 115 25.70 4.26 10.27
C GLY A 115 25.44 3.24 11.36
N GLN A 116 24.62 2.24 11.02
CA GLN A 116 24.91 0.87 11.41
C GLN A 116 25.49 0.15 10.19
#